data_AF-A0A7K0SXS0-F1
#
_entry.id   AF-A0A7K0SXS0-F1
#
_cell.length_a   1.000
_cell.length_b   1.000
_cell.length_c   1.000
_cell.angle_alpha   90.00
_cell.angle_beta   90.00
_cell.angle_gamma   90.00
#
_symmetry.space_group_name_H-M   'P 1'
#
loop_
_entity.id
_entity.type
_entity.pdbx_description
1 polymer ?
#
loop_
_entity_poly.entity_id
_entity_poly.type
_entity_poly.pdbx_seq_one_letter_code
_entity_poly.pdbx_strand_id
1 'polypeptide(L)' 'MDELPLKLKDQNDVVTHVINILHRLGLLTSHHDSFDSTVVDSVRAFQQSRGLVVSGVVDATTLNALEEARWKLGDRSLY' A
#
# COMPACT_ATOMS: atom_id res chain seq x y z
N MET A 1 -18.16 -15.31 26.24
CA MET A 1 -18.22 -15.15 24.77
C MET A 1 -18.02 -13.66 24.54
N ASP A 2 -16.76 -13.22 24.56
CA ASP A 2 -16.40 -11.81 24.44
C ASP A 2 -16.47 -11.37 22.98
N GLU A 3 -17.23 -10.31 22.76
CA GLU A 3 -17.44 -9.67 21.46
C GLU A 3 -16.11 -9.13 20.94
N LEU A 4 -15.66 -9.71 19.83
CA LEU A 4 -14.40 -9.35 19.17
C LEU A 4 -14.41 -7.87 18.75
N PRO A 5 -13.30 -7.14 18.96
CA PRO A 5 -13.17 -5.72 18.67
C PRO A 5 -13.08 -5.49 17.15
N LEU A 6 -14.22 -5.47 16.48
CA LEU A 6 -14.31 -5.26 15.03
C LEU A 6 -13.68 -3.92 14.60
N LYS A 7 -13.61 -2.91 15.47
CA LYS A 7 -13.12 -1.56 15.14
C LYS A 7 -11.61 -1.43 14.88
N LEU A 8 -10.77 -2.36 15.37
CA LEU A 8 -9.31 -2.27 15.14
C LEU A 8 -8.87 -3.02 13.88
N LYS A 9 -9.72 -3.91 13.36
CA LYS A 9 -9.43 -4.71 12.17
C LYS A 9 -9.40 -3.86 10.91
N ASP A 10 -10.33 -2.91 10.77
CA ASP A 10 -10.50 -2.15 9.50
C ASP A 10 -9.25 -1.34 9.12
N GLN A 11 -8.61 -0.66 10.07
CA GLN A 11 -7.42 0.15 9.78
C GLN A 11 -6.19 -0.73 9.52
N ASN A 12 -6.06 -1.84 10.24
CA ASN A 12 -4.99 -2.80 9.98
C ASN A 12 -5.15 -3.48 8.62
N ASP A 13 -6.38 -3.73 8.18
CA ASP A 13 -6.66 -4.33 6.87
C ASP A 13 -6.20 -3.41 5.73
N VAL A 14 -6.50 -2.11 5.83
CA VAL A 14 -6.05 -1.12 4.83
C VAL A 14 -4.52 -1.01 4.80
N VAL A 15 -3.87 -0.94 5.96
CA VAL A 15 -2.40 -0.88 6.04
C VAL A 15 -1.77 -2.14 5.43
N THR A 16 -2.30 -3.31 5.80
CA THR A 16 -1.85 -4.60 5.26
C THR A 16 -2.05 -4.67 3.75
N HIS A 17 -3.18 -4.16 3.26
CA HIS A 17 -3.49 -4.10 1.84
C HIS A 17 -2.46 -3.26 1.07
N VAL A 18 -2.13 -2.07 1.58
CA VAL A 18 -1.12 -1.18 0.96
C VAL A 18 0.25 -1.83 0.96
N ILE A 19 0.67 -2.41 2.08
CA ILE A 19 1.97 -3.08 2.19
C ILE A 19 2.07 -4.24 1.20
N ASN A 20 1.00 -5.03 1.06
CA ASN A 20 0.93 -6.11 0.07
C ASN A 20 1.05 -5.59 -1.37
N ILE A 21 0.41 -4.45 -1.70
CA ILE A 21 0.58 -3.82 -3.03
C ILE A 21 2.03 -3.37 -3.25
N LEU A 22 2.60 -2.63 -2.29
CA LEU A 22 3.99 -2.14 -2.37
C LEU A 22 5.00 -3.31 -2.53
N HIS A 23 4.80 -4.39 -1.79
CA HIS A 23 5.58 -5.61 -1.91
C HIS A 23 5.43 -6.24 -3.30
N ARG A 24 4.20 -6.31 -3.83
CA ARG A 24 3.95 -6.83 -5.18
C ARG A 24 4.58 -5.96 -6.28
N LEU A 25 4.66 -4.65 -6.05
CA LEU A 25 5.36 -3.71 -6.95
C LEU A 25 6.90 -3.82 -6.86
N GLY A 26 7.44 -4.60 -5.92
CA GLY A 26 8.88 -4.72 -5.70
C GLY A 26 9.49 -3.50 -5.02
N LEU A 27 8.66 -2.63 -4.42
CA LEU A 27 9.10 -1.44 -3.68
C LEU A 27 9.50 -1.78 -2.24
N LEU A 28 8.97 -2.89 -1.70
CA LEU A 28 9.34 -3.44 -0.40
C LEU A 28 9.99 -4.81 -0.58
N THR A 29 11.15 -5.00 0.04
CA THR A 29 11.87 -6.29 0.08
C THR A 29 11.50 -7.14 1.29
N SER A 30 10.85 -6.56 2.30
CA SER A 30 10.49 -7.22 3.55
C SER A 30 8.99 -7.04 3.84
N HIS A 31 8.36 -8.08 4.39
CA HIS A 31 6.97 -8.00 4.84
C HIS A 31 6.91 -7.14 6.10
N HIS A 32 6.13 -6.07 6.06
CA HIS A 32 5.84 -5.25 7.23
C HIS A 32 4.39 -5.47 7.64
N ASP A 33 4.14 -5.68 8.93
CA ASP A 33 2.79 -5.82 9.48
C ASP A 33 2.19 -4.47 9.90
N SER A 34 2.93 -3.37 9.75
CA SER A 34 2.52 -2.03 10.21
C SER A 34 3.13 -0.92 9.36
N PHE A 35 2.46 0.24 9.37
CA PHE A 35 2.85 1.44 8.62
C PHE A 35 4.01 2.17 9.33
N ASP A 36 5.19 1.57 9.26
CA ASP A 36 6.44 2.11 9.83
C ASP A 36 7.11 3.14 8.90
N SER A 37 8.15 3.85 9.37
CA SER A 37 8.94 4.80 8.58
C SER A 37 9.47 4.21 7.26
N THR A 38 9.82 2.93 7.24
CA THR A 38 10.26 2.25 5.99
C THR A 38 9.13 2.18 4.95
N VAL A 39 7.91 1.87 5.39
CA VAL A 39 6.72 1.82 4.54
C VAL A 39 6.36 3.24 4.08
N VAL A 40 6.43 4.23 4.98
CA VAL A 40 6.21 5.65 4.67
C VAL A 40 7.18 6.11 3.59
N ASP A 41 8.47 5.79 3.70
CA ASP A 41 9.48 6.18 2.71
C ASP A 41 9.20 5.54 1.33
N SER A 42 8.80 4.27 1.32
CA SER A 42 8.38 3.56 0.11
C SER A 42 7.14 4.19 -0.53
N VAL A 43 6.15 4.59 0.27
CA VAL A 43 4.96 5.33 -0.19
C VAL A 43 5.35 6.68 -0.75
N ARG A 44 6.27 7.40 -0.10
CA ARG A 44 6.78 8.69 -0.58
C ARG A 44 7.51 8.55 -1.91
N ALA A 45 8.35 7.53 -2.06
CA ALA A 45 9.04 7.24 -3.31
C ALA A 45 8.03 6.90 -4.43
N PHE A 46 7.00 6.11 -4.12
CA PHE A 46 5.92 5.82 -5.06
C PHE A 46 5.13 7.06 -5.47
N GLN A 47 4.75 7.89 -4.50
CA GLN A 47 4.05 9.16 -4.73
C GLN A 47 4.88 10.09 -5.63
N GLN A 48 6.18 10.23 -5.34
CA GLN A 48 7.10 10.99 -6.18
C GLN A 48 7.16 10.44 -7.61
N SER A 49 7.34 9.13 -7.78
CA SER A 49 7.40 8.49 -9.10
C SER A 49 6.10 8.65 -9.90
N ARG A 50 4.96 8.81 -9.21
CA ARG A 50 3.64 9.02 -9.83
C ARG A 50 3.28 10.50 -10.00
N GLY A 51 4.10 11.43 -9.52
CA GLY A 51 3.79 12.87 -9.55
C GLY A 51 2.68 13.28 -8.59
N LEU A 52 2.44 12.49 -7.53
CA LEU A 52 1.48 12.78 -6.47
C LEU A 52 2.11 13.59 -5.33
N VAL A 53 1.27 14.17 -4.49
CA VAL A 53 1.71 14.86 -3.27
C VAL A 53 2.39 13.86 -2.33
N VAL A 54 3.65 14.14 -2.00
CA VAL A 54 4.55 13.27 -1.22
C VAL A 54 4.29 13.44 0.27
N SER A 55 3.06 13.16 0.70
CA SER A 55 2.69 13.23 2.11
C SER A 55 3.31 12.07 2.90
N GLY A 56 3.50 10.91 2.24
CA GLY A 56 3.78 9.64 2.91
C GLY A 56 2.55 9.04 3.60
N VAL A 57 1.38 9.63 3.35
CA VAL A 57 0.06 9.15 3.78
C VAL A 57 -0.65 8.57 2.57
N VAL A 58 -1.40 7.49 2.80
CA VAL A 58 -2.13 6.79 1.75
C VAL A 58 -3.57 7.26 1.73
N ASP A 59 -3.81 8.36 1.03
CA ASP A 59 -5.15 8.86 0.72
C ASP A 59 -5.81 8.09 -0.43
N ALA A 60 -7.09 8.35 -0.69
CA ALA A 60 -7.84 7.72 -1.79
C ALA A 60 -7.16 7.87 -3.17
N THR A 61 -6.52 9.01 -3.43
CA THR A 61 -5.74 9.21 -4.68
C THR A 61 -4.52 8.30 -4.75
N THR A 62 -3.81 8.13 -3.62
CA THR A 62 -2.66 7.23 -3.51
C THR A 62 -3.09 5.77 -3.65
N LEU A 63 -4.23 5.38 -3.05
CA LEU A 63 -4.82 4.06 -3.22
C LEU A 63 -5.16 3.76 -4.68
N ASN A 64 -5.84 4.68 -5.37
CA ASN A 64 -6.14 4.51 -6.80
C ASN A 64 -4.86 4.31 -7.61
N ALA A 65 -3.83 5.13 -7.40
CA ALA A 65 -2.57 5.00 -8.11
C ALA A 65 -1.85 3.67 -7.81
N LEU A 66 -1.88 3.20 -6.56
CA LEU A 66 -1.35 1.90 -6.14
C LEU A 66 -2.10 0.75 -6.82
N GLU A 67 -3.42 0.82 -6.89
CA GLU A 67 -4.24 -0.15 -7.61
C GLU A 67 -3.90 -0.14 -9.10
N GLU A 68 -3.85 1.02 -9.76
CA GLU A 68 -3.44 1.13 -11.16
C GLU A 68 -2.04 0.54 -11.41
N ALA A 69 -1.10 0.75 -10.48
CA ALA A 69 0.22 0.12 -10.54
C ALA A 69 0.15 -1.40 -10.48
N ARG A 70 -0.65 -1.93 -9.55
CA ARG A 70 -0.90 -3.36 -9.40
C ARG A 70 -1.56 -3.95 -10.64
N TRP A 71 -2.56 -3.28 -11.21
CA TRP A 71 -3.22 -3.69 -12.46
C TRP A 71 -2.24 -3.71 -13.62
N LYS A 72 -1.43 -2.66 -13.80
CA LYS A 72 -0.42 -2.58 -14.87
C LYS A 72 0.66 -3.66 -14.78
N LEU A 73 1.03 -4.07 -13.56
CA LEU A 73 1.97 -5.17 -13.35
C LEU A 73 1.34 -6.54 -13.64
N GLY A 74 0.07 -6.74 -13.28
CA GLY A 74 -0.68 -7.98 -13.55
C GLY A 74 -1.03 -8.19 -15.02
N ASP A 75 -1.35 -7.11 -15.74
CA ASP A 75 -1.71 -7.15 -17.16
C ASP A 75 -0.52 -7.51 -18.07
N ARG A 76 0.70 -7.18 -17.65
CA ARG A 76 1.94 -7.46 -18.40
C ARG A 76 2.31 -8.96 -18.50
N SER A 77 1.49 -9.85 -17.93
CA SER A 77 1.66 -11.32 -18.02
C SER A 77 0.82 -11.99 -19.12
N LEU A 78 0.22 -11.24 -20.04
CA LEU A 78 -0.50 -11.77 -21.19
C LEU A 78 0.14 -11.33 -22.51
N TYR A 79 1.23 -11.96 -22.93
CA TYR A 79 1.59 -12.18 -24.35
C TYR A 79 2.60 -13.32 -24.46
#